data_AF-A0A2V6L966-F1
#
_entry.id   AF-A0A2V6L966-F1
#
_cell.length_a   1.000
_cell.length_b   1.000
_cell.length_c   1.000
_cell.angle_alpha   90.00
_cell.angle_beta   90.00
_cell.angle_gamma   90.00
#
_symmetry.space_group_name_H-M   'P 1'
#
loop_
_entity.id
_entity.type
_entity.pdbx_description
1 polymer ?
#
loop_
_entity_poly.entity_id
_entity_poly.type
_entity_poly.pdbx_seq_one_letter_code
_entity_poly.pdbx_strand_id
1 'polypeptide(L)'
;NLVARSQYVRLPNYRELSSQQEEELLKRHLNRVTDTCIPEEEAIRRIERVVIDEWVAAARKKERGFPHEFLYTILKECRLKKFYEIDPGDSWMIAAAHKDLPVFVPGWEDSTLGNIYAARCITGAITDVRTVRSGIEYMIALAEWYRRMSQDSSIGFFQIGGGIAGDFPICVVPMLNQDVVTTLVPEWGYFCQISDSTTSFGSYSGAVPNEKITWGKLNIDTPKFIIESDATIVAPLIFAKIL
;
A
#
# COMPACT_ATOMS: atom_id res chain seq x y z
N ASN A 1 8.61 -9.51 -10.23
CA ASN A 1 7.46 -9.96 -9.41
C ASN A 1 7.73 -11.33 -8.86
N LEU A 2 7.27 -11.60 -7.63
CA LEU A 2 7.47 -12.89 -6.99
C LEU A 2 6.81 -14.02 -7.79
N VAL A 3 5.61 -13.77 -8.31
CA VAL A 3 4.83 -14.68 -9.15
C VAL A 3 4.64 -14.05 -10.53
N ALA A 4 4.59 -14.89 -11.58
CA ALA A 4 4.25 -14.51 -12.96
C ALA A 4 5.23 -13.56 -13.66
N ARG A 5 6.43 -13.29 -13.12
CA ARG A 5 7.40 -12.31 -13.68
C ARG A 5 7.61 -12.44 -15.18
N SER A 6 7.81 -13.67 -15.66
CA SER A 6 8.06 -14.01 -17.06
C SER A 6 6.84 -13.87 -17.97
N GLN A 7 5.65 -13.76 -17.40
CA GLN A 7 4.37 -13.71 -18.12
C GLN A 7 3.87 -12.27 -18.34
N TYR A 8 4.51 -11.26 -17.75
CA TYR A 8 4.18 -9.86 -17.99
C TYR A 8 4.56 -9.47 -19.42
N VAL A 9 3.66 -8.77 -20.12
CA VAL A 9 3.90 -8.31 -21.49
C VAL A 9 4.18 -6.81 -21.46
N ARG A 10 5.26 -6.37 -22.13
CA ARG A 10 5.60 -4.95 -22.26
C ARG A 10 5.03 -4.37 -23.55
N LEU A 11 4.54 -3.14 -23.47
CA LEU A 11 3.96 -2.37 -24.56
C LEU A 11 4.73 -1.04 -24.72
N PRO A 12 5.87 -1.03 -25.43
CA PRO A 12 6.70 0.17 -25.56
C PRO A 12 5.95 1.40 -26.09
N ASN A 13 4.96 1.20 -26.95
CA ASN A 13 4.16 2.27 -27.58
C ASN A 13 2.76 2.42 -26.96
N TYR A 14 2.62 2.17 -25.65
CA TYR A 14 1.31 2.14 -24.96
C TYR A 14 0.46 3.41 -25.07
N ARG A 15 1.08 4.55 -25.41
CA ARG A 15 0.38 5.84 -25.61
C ARG A 15 -0.35 5.93 -26.95
N GLU A 16 -0.05 5.05 -27.89
CA GLU A 16 -0.55 5.08 -29.27
C GLU A 16 -1.58 3.97 -29.54
N LEU A 17 -1.96 3.19 -28.52
CA LEU A 17 -2.90 2.08 -28.69
C LEU A 17 -4.28 2.59 -29.12
N SER A 18 -4.84 1.97 -30.15
CA SER A 18 -6.22 2.20 -30.56
C SER A 18 -7.21 1.48 -29.63
N SER A 19 -8.47 1.92 -29.63
CA SER A 19 -9.54 1.24 -28.86
C SER A 19 -9.68 -0.25 -29.23
N GLN A 20 -9.44 -0.62 -30.49
CA GLN A 20 -9.46 -2.01 -30.94
C GLN A 20 -8.30 -2.81 -30.33
N GLN A 21 -7.09 -2.24 -30.26
CA GLN A 21 -5.96 -2.89 -29.62
C GLN A 21 -6.17 -3.07 -28.12
N GLU A 22 -6.81 -2.11 -27.45
CA GLU A 22 -7.24 -2.26 -26.04
C GLU A 22 -8.24 -3.42 -25.88
N GLU A 23 -9.21 -3.55 -26.79
CA GLU A 23 -10.16 -4.67 -26.78
C GLU A 23 -9.47 -6.02 -27.03
N GLU A 24 -8.47 -6.07 -27.90
CA GLU A 24 -7.65 -7.27 -28.12
C GLU A 24 -6.87 -7.69 -26.86
N LEU A 25 -6.35 -6.72 -26.10
CA LEU A 25 -5.72 -6.99 -24.80
C LEU A 25 -6.75 -7.55 -23.80
N LEU A 26 -7.95 -6.97 -23.75
CA LEU A 26 -9.04 -7.45 -22.90
C LEU A 26 -9.46 -8.89 -23.26
N LYS A 27 -9.62 -9.20 -24.56
CA LYS A 27 -9.95 -10.56 -25.05
C LYS A 27 -8.90 -11.59 -24.67
N ARG A 28 -7.66 -11.15 -24.44
CA ARG A 28 -6.54 -11.98 -23.98
C ARG A 28 -6.37 -11.98 -22.45
N HIS A 29 -7.25 -11.33 -21.71
CA HIS A 29 -7.19 -11.15 -20.25
C HIS A 29 -5.87 -10.49 -19.78
N LEU A 30 -5.43 -9.47 -20.52
CA LEU A 30 -4.25 -8.66 -20.22
C LEU A 30 -4.67 -7.27 -19.74
N ASN A 31 -4.87 -7.11 -18.43
CA ASN A 31 -5.07 -5.79 -17.83
C ASN A 31 -3.75 -5.01 -17.89
N ARG A 32 -3.75 -3.71 -18.18
CA ARG A 32 -2.51 -2.94 -18.25
C ARG A 32 -2.46 -1.76 -17.30
N VAL A 33 -1.25 -1.48 -16.82
CA VAL A 33 -0.87 -0.23 -16.19
C VAL A 33 0.23 0.35 -17.05
N THR A 34 -0.04 1.52 -17.64
CA THR A 34 0.86 2.18 -18.61
C THR A 34 1.35 1.21 -19.69
N ASP A 35 2.64 0.88 -19.68
CA ASP A 35 3.35 0.07 -20.66
C ASP A 35 3.47 -1.41 -20.27
N THR A 36 2.75 -1.84 -19.24
CA THR A 36 2.89 -3.16 -18.64
C THR A 36 1.56 -3.87 -18.53
N CYS A 37 1.42 -5.00 -19.21
CA CYS A 37 0.30 -5.92 -19.07
C CYS A 37 0.55 -6.92 -17.95
N ILE A 38 -0.47 -7.11 -17.14
CA ILE A 38 -0.57 -8.04 -16.02
C ILE A 38 -1.45 -9.21 -16.49
N PRO A 39 -0.90 -10.42 -16.63
CA PRO A 39 -1.67 -11.60 -17.03
C PRO A 39 -2.61 -12.03 -15.91
N GLU A 40 -3.91 -11.95 -16.16
CA GLU A 40 -4.90 -12.15 -15.10
C GLU A 40 -4.83 -13.54 -14.44
N GLU A 41 -4.77 -14.61 -15.23
CA GLU A 41 -4.74 -15.97 -14.68
C GLU A 41 -3.46 -16.23 -13.85
N GLU A 42 -2.31 -15.84 -14.40
CA GLU A 42 -0.99 -16.14 -13.84
C GLU A 42 -0.65 -15.26 -12.64
N ALA A 43 -1.04 -13.98 -12.66
CA ALA A 43 -0.69 -13.01 -11.62
C ALA A 43 -1.81 -12.81 -10.59
N ILE A 44 -3.09 -12.81 -11.00
CA ILE A 44 -4.22 -12.52 -10.11
C ILE A 44 -4.89 -13.80 -9.63
N ARG A 45 -5.39 -14.63 -10.54
CA ARG A 45 -6.22 -15.80 -10.20
C ARG A 45 -5.42 -16.86 -9.44
N ARG A 46 -4.13 -17.00 -9.74
CA ARG A 46 -3.19 -17.82 -8.97
C ARG A 46 -3.09 -17.39 -7.50
N ILE A 47 -2.96 -16.08 -7.24
CA ILE A 47 -2.87 -15.54 -5.88
C ILE A 47 -4.23 -15.65 -5.20
N GLU A 48 -5.32 -15.29 -5.89
CA GLU A 48 -6.69 -15.38 -5.40
C GLU A 48 -6.98 -16.76 -4.80
N ARG A 49 -6.67 -17.85 -5.52
CA ARG A 49 -6.96 -19.21 -5.05
C ARG A 49 -6.41 -19.47 -3.64
N VAL A 50 -5.18 -19.04 -3.40
CA VAL A 50 -4.52 -19.24 -2.10
C VAL A 50 -5.09 -18.31 -1.03
N VAL A 51 -5.40 -17.07 -1.41
CA VAL A 51 -5.91 -16.06 -0.49
C VAL A 51 -7.36 -16.35 -0.06
N ILE A 52 -8.20 -16.87 -0.96
CA ILE A 52 -9.59 -17.26 -0.64
C ILE A 52 -9.60 -18.35 0.43
N ASP A 53 -8.76 -19.38 0.30
CA ASP A 53 -8.69 -20.46 1.29
C ASP A 53 -8.40 -19.92 2.68
N GLU A 54 -7.51 -18.92 2.76
CA GLU A 54 -7.15 -18.24 4.01
C GLU A 54 -8.33 -17.45 4.59
N TRP A 55 -9.00 -16.63 3.77
CA TRP A 55 -10.15 -15.85 4.21
C TRP A 55 -11.32 -16.75 4.65
N VAL A 56 -11.60 -17.83 3.92
CA VAL A 56 -12.66 -18.78 4.27
C VAL A 56 -12.32 -19.51 5.58
N ALA A 57 -11.07 -19.90 5.79
CA ALA A 57 -10.63 -20.51 7.03
C ALA A 57 -10.80 -19.54 8.22
N ALA A 58 -10.36 -18.29 8.07
CA ALA A 58 -10.53 -17.25 9.10
C ALA A 58 -12.01 -16.99 9.40
N ALA A 59 -12.85 -16.85 8.37
CA ALA A 59 -14.30 -16.64 8.54
C ALA A 59 -14.96 -17.78 9.32
N ARG A 60 -14.60 -19.05 9.03
CA ARG A 60 -15.11 -20.23 9.76
C ARG A 60 -14.69 -20.25 11.22
N LYS A 61 -13.46 -19.82 11.51
CA LYS A 61 -12.92 -19.70 12.87
C LYS A 61 -13.37 -18.43 13.60
N LYS A 62 -14.08 -17.52 12.92
CA LYS A 62 -14.43 -16.17 13.40
C LYS A 62 -13.20 -15.34 13.76
N GLU A 63 -12.09 -15.61 13.08
CA GLU A 63 -10.86 -14.83 13.18
C GLU A 63 -10.95 -13.63 12.25
N ARG A 64 -10.28 -12.54 12.65
CA ARG A 64 -10.24 -11.30 11.88
C ARG A 64 -8.78 -10.89 11.69
N GLY A 65 -8.44 -10.43 10.51
CA GLY A 65 -7.09 -9.97 10.18
C GLY A 65 -7.12 -8.74 9.28
N PHE A 66 -6.07 -7.94 9.34
CA PHE A 66 -5.80 -6.92 8.34
C PHE A 66 -5.45 -7.57 6.99
N PRO A 67 -5.74 -6.91 5.87
CA PRO A 67 -5.43 -7.41 4.54
C PRO A 67 -4.01 -7.99 4.37
N HIS A 68 -2.99 -7.29 4.88
CA HIS A 68 -1.60 -7.71 4.76
C HIS A 68 -1.25 -8.92 5.64
N GLU A 69 -1.94 -9.11 6.78
CA GLU A 69 -1.69 -10.23 7.71
C GLU A 69 -2.02 -11.57 7.04
N PHE A 70 -3.08 -11.64 6.26
CA PHE A 70 -3.40 -12.84 5.48
C PHE A 70 -2.31 -13.18 4.46
N LEU A 71 -1.76 -12.16 3.78
CA LEU A 71 -0.65 -12.33 2.84
C LEU A 71 0.63 -12.75 3.58
N TYR A 72 0.90 -12.20 4.76
CA TYR A 72 2.03 -12.59 5.59
C TYR A 72 1.94 -14.06 6.00
N THR A 73 0.77 -14.53 6.46
CA THR A 73 0.55 -15.96 6.77
C THR A 73 0.89 -16.84 5.57
N ILE A 74 0.32 -16.53 4.39
CA ILE A 74 0.55 -17.28 3.15
C ILE A 74 2.04 -17.34 2.76
N LEU A 75 2.76 -16.23 2.92
CA LEU A 75 4.18 -16.14 2.61
C LEU A 75 5.04 -16.89 3.64
N LYS A 76 4.76 -16.73 4.94
CA LYS A 76 5.46 -17.44 6.03
C LYS A 76 5.28 -18.96 5.91
N GLU A 77 4.10 -19.41 5.50
CA GLU A 77 3.79 -20.83 5.23
C GLU A 77 4.31 -21.34 3.88
N CYS A 78 4.99 -20.51 3.09
CA CYS A 78 5.56 -20.87 1.79
C CYS A 78 4.52 -21.41 0.77
N ARG A 79 3.23 -21.08 0.92
CA ARG A 79 2.13 -21.64 0.10
C ARG A 79 2.21 -21.27 -1.38
N LEU A 80 2.97 -20.21 -1.72
CA LEU A 80 3.23 -19.77 -3.09
C LEU A 80 4.60 -20.20 -3.64
N LYS A 81 5.44 -20.90 -2.86
CA LYS A 81 6.85 -21.16 -3.20
C LYS A 81 7.07 -21.81 -4.56
N LYS A 82 6.18 -22.74 -4.95
CA LYS A 82 6.25 -23.42 -6.25
C LYS A 82 6.04 -22.49 -7.47
N PHE A 83 5.56 -21.27 -7.24
CA PHE A 83 5.29 -20.27 -8.26
C PHE A 83 6.29 -19.11 -8.26
N TYR A 84 7.37 -19.21 -7.47
CA TYR A 84 8.36 -18.14 -7.39
C TYR A 84 9.22 -18.09 -8.65
N GLU A 85 9.31 -16.90 -9.24
CA GLU A 85 10.07 -16.65 -10.48
C GLU A 85 11.25 -15.69 -10.28
N ILE A 86 11.54 -15.32 -9.03
CA ILE A 86 12.69 -14.52 -8.61
C ILE A 86 13.28 -15.11 -7.34
N ASP A 87 14.47 -14.68 -6.96
CA ASP A 87 14.98 -14.94 -5.62
C ASP A 87 14.01 -14.35 -4.57
N PRO A 88 13.52 -15.14 -3.60
CA PRO A 88 12.73 -14.63 -2.48
C PRO A 88 13.40 -13.47 -1.73
N GLY A 89 14.73 -13.41 -1.70
CA GLY A 89 15.51 -12.30 -1.16
C GLY A 89 15.27 -10.96 -1.86
N ASP A 90 14.83 -10.97 -3.12
CA ASP A 90 14.46 -9.78 -3.88
C ASP A 90 13.00 -9.34 -3.67
N SER A 91 12.26 -10.01 -2.79
CA SER A 91 10.85 -9.68 -2.50
C SER A 91 10.70 -8.90 -1.20
N TRP A 92 10.33 -7.62 -1.31
CA TRP A 92 10.07 -6.77 -0.15
C TRP A 92 8.93 -7.30 0.74
N MET A 93 7.90 -7.91 0.14
CA MET A 93 6.78 -8.51 0.89
C MET A 93 7.21 -9.72 1.71
N ILE A 94 8.13 -10.55 1.19
CA ILE A 94 8.71 -11.67 1.96
C ILE A 94 9.54 -11.12 3.12
N ALA A 95 10.41 -10.15 2.86
CA ALA A 95 11.21 -9.51 3.90
C ALA A 95 10.32 -8.86 5.00
N ALA A 96 9.26 -8.18 4.60
CA ALA A 96 8.30 -7.54 5.51
C ALA A 96 7.53 -8.57 6.34
N ALA A 97 7.07 -9.67 5.72
CA ALA A 97 6.42 -10.77 6.42
C ALA A 97 7.34 -11.41 7.46
N HIS A 98 8.58 -11.78 7.10
CA HIS A 98 9.50 -12.44 8.02
C HIS A 98 9.94 -11.56 9.20
N LYS A 99 10.01 -10.24 9.00
CA LYS A 99 10.32 -9.27 10.06
C LYS A 99 9.09 -8.75 10.81
N ASP A 100 7.90 -9.21 10.42
CA ASP A 100 6.61 -8.77 10.98
C ASP A 100 6.46 -7.24 10.96
N LEU A 101 6.85 -6.62 9.83
CA LEU A 101 6.79 -5.17 9.70
C LEU A 101 5.34 -4.70 9.68
N PRO A 102 4.99 -3.62 10.42
CA PRO A 102 3.65 -3.04 10.36
C PRO A 102 3.40 -2.45 8.97
N VAL A 103 2.27 -2.82 8.37
CA VAL A 103 1.83 -2.29 7.08
C VAL A 103 0.42 -1.75 7.21
N PHE A 104 0.22 -0.52 6.78
CA PHE A 104 -1.08 0.15 6.83
C PHE A 104 -1.58 0.34 5.40
N VAL A 105 -2.67 -0.34 5.05
CA VAL A 105 -3.26 -0.30 3.70
C VAL A 105 -4.70 0.21 3.78
N PRO A 106 -4.91 1.50 4.06
CA PRO A 106 -6.23 2.10 4.00
C PRO A 106 -6.79 2.05 2.57
N GLY A 107 -8.12 2.01 2.43
CA GLY A 107 -8.76 1.92 1.11
C GLY A 107 -8.50 0.60 0.38
N TRP A 108 -8.16 -0.48 1.09
CA TRP A 108 -7.87 -1.79 0.51
C TRP A 108 -8.98 -2.33 -0.40
N GLU A 109 -10.23 -1.98 -0.13
CA GLU A 109 -11.39 -2.33 -0.96
C GLU A 109 -11.25 -1.86 -2.41
N ASP A 110 -10.53 -0.75 -2.64
CA ASP A 110 -10.13 -0.25 -3.97
C ASP A 110 -8.90 -1.01 -4.50
N SER A 111 -9.02 -2.33 -4.58
CA SER A 111 -7.99 -3.20 -5.14
C SER A 111 -8.60 -4.45 -5.78
N THR A 112 -7.83 -5.15 -6.60
CA THR A 112 -8.28 -6.42 -7.19
C THR A 112 -8.66 -7.45 -6.11
N LEU A 113 -7.87 -7.55 -5.04
CA LEU A 113 -8.16 -8.48 -3.94
C LEU A 113 -9.35 -8.01 -3.09
N GLY A 114 -9.53 -6.69 -2.90
CA GLY A 114 -10.72 -6.11 -2.27
C GLY A 114 -12.01 -6.43 -3.04
N ASN A 115 -11.99 -6.25 -4.36
CA ASN A 115 -13.09 -6.60 -5.26
C ASN A 115 -13.41 -8.11 -5.24
N ILE A 116 -12.39 -8.96 -5.27
CA ILE A 116 -12.55 -10.41 -5.14
C ILE A 116 -13.19 -10.75 -3.80
N TYR A 117 -12.71 -10.16 -2.70
CA TYR A 117 -13.26 -10.39 -1.37
C TYR A 117 -14.75 -10.02 -1.31
N ALA A 118 -15.13 -8.85 -1.85
CA ALA A 118 -16.53 -8.43 -1.95
C ALA A 118 -17.37 -9.43 -2.76
N ALA A 119 -16.86 -9.93 -3.90
CA ALA A 119 -17.53 -10.97 -4.68
C ALA A 119 -17.72 -12.28 -3.89
N ARG A 120 -16.75 -12.65 -3.03
CA ARG A 120 -16.87 -13.84 -2.15
C ARG A 120 -17.87 -13.64 -1.01
N CYS A 121 -18.04 -12.41 -0.52
CA CYS A 121 -19.14 -12.07 0.37
C CYS A 121 -20.50 -12.19 -0.33
N ILE A 122 -20.64 -11.65 -1.55
CA ILE A 122 -21.89 -11.70 -2.34
C ILE A 122 -22.30 -13.15 -2.64
N THR A 123 -21.34 -14.00 -3.01
CA THR A 123 -21.59 -15.42 -3.32
C THR A 123 -21.79 -16.29 -2.07
N GLY A 124 -21.62 -15.74 -0.87
CA GLY A 124 -21.78 -16.48 0.40
C GLY A 124 -20.59 -17.39 0.75
N ALA A 125 -19.49 -17.36 -0.01
CA ALA A 125 -18.27 -18.09 0.33
C ALA A 125 -17.61 -17.53 1.61
N ILE A 126 -17.74 -16.22 1.83
CA ILE A 126 -17.33 -15.53 3.06
C ILE A 126 -18.59 -14.98 3.71
N THR A 127 -18.93 -15.52 4.89
CA THR A 127 -20.22 -15.22 5.55
C THR A 127 -20.18 -13.97 6.42
N ASP A 128 -18.99 -13.47 6.78
CA ASP A 128 -18.83 -12.24 7.55
C ASP A 128 -17.82 -11.31 6.85
N VAL A 129 -18.32 -10.19 6.32
CA VAL A 129 -17.51 -9.16 5.67
C VAL A 129 -16.41 -8.61 6.60
N ARG A 130 -16.60 -8.68 7.92
CA ARG A 130 -15.65 -8.18 8.93
C ARG A 130 -14.48 -9.12 9.17
N THR A 131 -14.42 -10.28 8.52
CA THR A 131 -13.24 -11.18 8.56
C THR A 131 -11.98 -10.42 8.16
N VAL A 132 -12.07 -9.55 7.15
CA VAL A 132 -11.04 -8.55 6.86
C VAL A 132 -11.34 -7.26 7.63
N ARG A 133 -10.35 -6.77 8.37
CA ARG A 133 -10.42 -5.55 9.18
C ARG A 133 -10.40 -4.29 8.30
N SER A 134 -11.04 -3.23 8.79
CA SER A 134 -11.31 -2.00 8.02
C SER A 134 -10.20 -0.93 8.12
N GLY A 135 -10.31 0.11 7.29
CA GLY A 135 -9.43 1.30 7.35
C GLY A 135 -9.47 2.05 8.70
N ILE A 136 -10.62 2.05 9.39
CA ILE A 136 -10.71 2.64 10.73
C ILE A 136 -9.88 1.84 11.73
N GLU A 137 -9.94 0.51 11.65
CA GLU A 137 -9.11 -0.34 12.51
C GLU A 137 -7.61 -0.15 12.20
N TYR A 138 -7.24 0.10 10.94
CA TYR A 138 -5.86 0.46 10.59
C TYR A 138 -5.43 1.77 11.25
N MET A 139 -6.31 2.78 11.30
CA MET A 139 -5.99 4.07 11.93
C MET A 139 -5.75 3.91 13.43
N ILE A 140 -6.58 3.09 14.10
CA ILE A 140 -6.40 2.76 15.52
C ILE A 140 -5.06 2.06 15.74
N ALA A 141 -4.74 1.03 14.93
CA ALA A 141 -3.46 0.32 15.03
C ALA A 141 -2.25 1.22 14.74
N LEU A 142 -2.39 2.15 13.79
CA LEU A 142 -1.35 3.14 13.49
C LEU A 142 -1.15 4.11 14.65
N ALA A 143 -2.23 4.55 15.30
CA ALA A 143 -2.18 5.44 16.46
C ALA A 143 -1.47 4.77 17.64
N GLU A 144 -1.76 3.50 17.92
CA GLU A 144 -1.06 2.70 18.92
C GLU A 144 0.43 2.55 18.59
N TRP A 145 0.74 2.24 17.33
CA TRP A 145 2.12 2.15 16.86
C TRP A 145 2.86 3.48 17.05
N TYR A 146 2.27 4.59 16.59
CA TYR A 146 2.88 5.92 16.65
C TYR A 146 3.13 6.35 18.09
N ARG A 147 2.15 6.20 18.99
CA ARG A 147 2.30 6.51 20.43
C ARG A 147 3.45 5.77 21.06
N ARG A 148 3.61 4.49 20.76
CA ARG A 148 4.71 3.67 21.30
C ARG A 148 6.06 4.12 20.74
N MET A 149 6.17 4.26 19.41
CA MET A 149 7.45 4.57 18.78
C MET A 149 7.96 5.98 19.07
N SER A 150 7.03 6.94 19.26
CA SER A 150 7.35 8.35 19.53
C SER A 150 7.79 8.62 20.97
N GLN A 151 7.69 7.65 21.88
CA GLN A 151 8.21 7.77 23.24
C GLN A 151 9.74 7.73 23.28
N ASP A 152 10.34 6.86 22.45
CA ASP A 152 11.78 6.59 22.48
C ASP A 152 12.55 7.31 21.38
N SER A 153 11.87 7.75 20.32
CA SER A 153 12.52 8.30 19.13
C SER A 153 11.64 9.29 18.36
N SER A 154 12.28 10.25 17.70
CA SER A 154 11.61 11.08 16.71
C SER A 154 11.31 10.26 15.45
N ILE A 155 10.10 10.42 14.89
CA ILE A 155 9.66 9.66 13.71
C ILE A 155 9.68 10.57 12.47
N GLY A 156 10.39 10.12 11.43
CA GLY A 156 10.42 10.77 10.12
C GLY A 156 9.39 10.19 9.16
N PHE A 157 8.83 11.05 8.30
CA PHE A 157 7.89 10.66 7.25
C PHE A 157 8.54 10.85 5.86
N PHE A 158 8.92 9.74 5.24
CA PHE A 158 9.45 9.71 3.88
C PHE A 158 8.40 9.15 2.93
N GLN A 159 7.83 10.03 2.12
CA GLN A 159 6.70 9.75 1.24
C GLN A 159 7.17 9.62 -0.21
N ILE A 160 6.74 8.57 -0.88
CA ILE A 160 6.93 8.39 -2.33
C ILE A 160 5.55 8.40 -2.99
N GLY A 161 5.31 9.39 -3.84
CA GLY A 161 4.00 9.66 -4.44
C GLY A 161 3.11 10.53 -3.55
N GLY A 162 1.78 10.33 -3.66
CA GLY A 162 0.75 11.11 -2.98
C GLY A 162 -0.45 10.26 -2.58
N GLY A 163 -1.63 10.89 -2.52
CA GLY A 163 -2.90 10.22 -2.25
C GLY A 163 -2.97 9.61 -0.84
N ILE A 164 -3.73 8.52 -0.72
CA ILE A 164 -4.04 7.91 0.58
C ILE A 164 -2.79 7.41 1.33
N ALA A 165 -1.76 6.96 0.61
CA ALA A 165 -0.50 6.53 1.21
C ALA A 165 0.30 7.68 1.86
N GLY A 166 0.07 8.92 1.42
CA GLY A 166 0.63 10.11 2.05
C GLY A 166 -0.26 10.66 3.16
N ASP A 167 -1.55 10.86 2.89
CA ASP A 167 -2.46 11.55 3.80
C ASP A 167 -2.91 10.71 5.00
N PHE A 168 -3.28 9.44 4.78
CA PHE A 168 -3.77 8.59 5.86
C PHE A 168 -2.77 8.47 7.01
N PRO A 169 -1.50 8.09 6.80
CA PRO A 169 -0.59 7.92 7.91
C PRO A 169 -0.22 9.24 8.59
N ILE A 170 -0.01 10.33 7.83
CA ILE A 170 0.42 11.61 8.42
C ILE A 170 -0.68 12.24 9.29
N CYS A 171 -1.96 11.92 9.02
CA CYS A 171 -3.11 12.33 9.82
C CYS A 171 -3.20 11.67 11.20
N VAL A 172 -2.36 10.67 11.52
CA VAL A 172 -2.38 10.04 12.85
C VAL A 172 -2.06 11.03 13.97
N VAL A 173 -1.12 11.95 13.74
CA VAL A 173 -0.69 12.96 14.72
C VAL A 173 -1.81 13.94 15.04
N PRO A 174 -2.40 14.66 14.05
CA PRO A 174 -3.48 15.57 14.36
C PRO A 174 -4.70 14.87 14.94
N MET A 175 -5.05 13.67 14.48
CA MET A 175 -6.14 12.89 15.08
C MET A 175 -5.87 12.61 16.58
N LEU A 176 -4.64 12.18 16.93
CA LEU A 176 -4.26 11.95 18.33
C LEU A 176 -4.28 13.23 19.17
N ASN A 177 -3.79 14.35 18.63
CA ASN A 177 -3.61 15.59 19.36
C ASN A 177 -4.89 16.45 19.44
N GLN A 178 -5.79 16.35 18.45
CA GLN A 178 -6.98 17.20 18.31
C GLN A 178 -8.29 16.47 18.62
N ASP A 179 -8.40 15.18 18.28
CA ASP A 179 -9.67 14.44 18.44
C ASP A 179 -9.65 13.52 19.66
N VAL A 180 -8.50 12.90 19.97
CA VAL A 180 -8.37 12.02 21.15
C VAL A 180 -8.08 12.83 22.42
N VAL A 181 -7.26 13.88 22.33
CA VAL A 181 -6.99 14.90 23.39
C VAL A 181 -6.76 14.32 24.80
N THR A 182 -5.99 13.24 24.91
CA THR A 182 -5.63 12.64 26.22
C THR A 182 -4.17 12.85 26.55
N THR A 183 -3.29 12.33 25.71
CA THR A 183 -1.84 12.49 25.81
C THR A 183 -1.35 12.92 24.44
N LEU A 184 -0.76 14.11 24.39
CA LEU A 184 -0.19 14.66 23.18
C LEU A 184 1.00 13.80 22.74
N VAL A 185 1.10 13.59 21.43
CA VAL A 185 2.27 12.99 20.78
C VAL A 185 3.04 14.08 20.04
N PRO A 186 4.36 13.96 19.89
CA PRO A 186 5.13 14.91 19.10
C PRO A 186 4.68 14.89 17.63
N GLU A 187 4.80 16.04 16.95
CA GLU A 187 4.68 16.08 15.48
C GLU A 187 5.77 15.26 14.79
N TRP A 188 5.60 15.02 13.49
CA TRP A 188 6.63 14.35 12.68
C TRP A 188 7.94 15.15 12.70
N GLY A 189 9.04 14.46 13.00
CA GLY A 189 10.36 15.07 13.18
C GLY A 189 11.14 15.30 11.89
N TYR A 190 10.67 14.73 10.77
CA TYR A 190 11.23 14.92 9.44
C TYR A 190 10.13 14.69 8.41
N PHE A 191 10.13 15.46 7.32
CA PHE A 191 9.26 15.24 6.18
C PHE A 191 10.04 15.33 4.88
N CYS A 192 9.92 14.31 4.03
CA CYS A 192 10.34 14.41 2.64
C CYS A 192 9.31 13.72 1.76
N GLN A 193 8.97 14.37 0.65
CA GLN A 193 8.07 13.82 -0.34
C GLN A 193 8.72 13.84 -1.72
N ILE A 194 8.73 12.70 -2.39
CA ILE A 194 8.94 12.61 -3.83
C ILE A 194 7.56 12.62 -4.49
N SER A 195 7.26 13.60 -5.34
CA SER A 195 5.98 13.65 -6.04
C SER A 195 6.13 14.29 -7.41
N ASP A 196 5.33 13.83 -8.36
CA ASP A 196 5.10 14.44 -9.67
C ASP A 196 3.91 15.43 -9.67
N SER A 197 3.19 15.53 -8.55
CA SER A 197 2.04 16.43 -8.42
C SER A 197 2.51 17.85 -8.17
N THR A 198 2.13 18.77 -9.06
CA THR A 198 2.32 20.21 -8.85
C THR A 198 1.25 20.77 -7.92
N THR A 199 1.60 21.83 -7.16
CA THR A 199 0.62 22.62 -6.43
C THR A 199 -0.34 23.27 -7.45
N SER A 200 -1.59 22.83 -7.46
CA SER A 200 -2.58 23.24 -8.46
C SER A 200 -3.90 23.64 -7.79
N PHE A 201 -5.02 23.03 -8.17
CA PHE A 201 -6.40 23.36 -7.75
C PHE A 201 -6.73 22.88 -6.33
N GLY A 202 -5.76 22.88 -5.41
CA GLY A 202 -5.96 22.41 -4.03
C GLY A 202 -5.80 20.90 -3.82
N SER A 203 -5.07 20.21 -4.71
CA SER A 203 -4.72 18.79 -4.49
C SER A 203 -3.80 18.62 -3.28
N TYR A 204 -4.20 17.77 -2.32
CA TYR A 204 -3.36 17.45 -1.17
C TYR A 204 -2.01 16.82 -1.56
N SER A 205 -1.99 16.01 -2.63
CA SER A 205 -0.76 15.37 -3.12
C SER A 205 0.31 16.38 -3.55
N GLY A 206 -0.10 17.57 -4.01
CA GLY A 206 0.79 18.68 -4.39
C GLY A 206 0.89 19.78 -3.34
N ALA A 207 0.37 19.57 -2.13
CA ALA A 207 0.39 20.57 -1.07
C ALA A 207 1.81 20.76 -0.53
N VAL A 208 2.28 22.01 -0.55
CA VAL A 208 3.61 22.36 -0.03
C VAL A 208 3.75 21.94 1.44
N PRO A 209 4.95 21.52 1.90
CA PRO A 209 5.11 21.02 3.26
C PRO A 209 4.68 22.00 4.36
N ASN A 210 4.75 23.32 4.12
CA ASN A 210 4.30 24.33 5.08
C ASN A 210 2.80 24.27 5.38
N GLU A 211 1.96 23.85 4.43
CA GLU A 211 0.52 23.69 4.69
C GLU A 211 0.27 22.67 5.80
N LYS A 212 1.13 21.65 5.93
CA LYS A 212 1.01 20.61 6.96
C LYS A 212 1.17 21.14 8.40
N ILE A 213 1.78 22.33 8.58
CA ILE A 213 1.91 22.98 9.88
C ILE A 213 0.55 23.45 10.39
N THR A 214 -0.32 23.98 9.51
CA THR A 214 -1.65 24.47 9.94
C THR A 214 -2.55 23.33 10.42
N TRP A 215 -2.29 22.12 9.95
CA TRP A 215 -2.96 20.90 10.38
C TRP A 215 -2.37 20.29 11.66
N GLY A 216 -1.27 20.83 12.22
CA GLY A 216 -0.58 20.21 13.35
C GLY A 216 0.13 18.89 12.99
N LYS A 217 0.47 18.70 11.71
CA LYS A 217 1.23 17.53 11.25
C LYS A 217 2.74 17.75 11.43
N LEU A 218 3.24 18.97 11.18
CA LEU A 218 4.66 19.34 11.28
C LEU A 218 4.84 20.58 12.17
N ASN A 219 6.04 20.78 12.71
CA ASN A 219 6.44 22.01 13.39
C ASN A 219 7.15 23.01 12.47
N ILE A 220 7.27 24.25 12.95
CA ILE A 220 8.05 25.30 12.27
C ILE A 220 9.50 24.84 11.99
N ASP A 221 10.08 24.13 12.96
CA ASP A 221 11.47 23.65 12.93
C ASP A 221 11.64 22.27 12.27
N THR A 222 10.55 21.57 11.92
CA THR A 222 10.65 20.26 11.26
C THR A 222 11.38 20.41 9.92
N PRO A 223 12.49 19.69 9.69
CA PRO A 223 13.13 19.61 8.38
C PRO A 223 12.15 19.01 7.36
N LYS A 224 11.88 19.76 6.30
CA LYS A 224 10.83 19.46 5.33
C LYS A 224 11.31 19.71 3.91
N PHE A 225 11.18 18.71 3.05
CA PHE A 225 11.69 18.71 1.69
C PHE A 225 10.63 18.19 0.70
N ILE A 226 10.65 18.74 -0.51
CA ILE A 226 9.84 18.25 -1.64
C ILE A 226 10.78 18.03 -2.83
N ILE A 227 10.66 16.87 -3.47
CA ILE A 227 11.40 16.48 -4.67
C ILE A 227 10.38 16.30 -5.78
N GLU A 228 10.30 17.29 -6.67
CA GLU A 228 9.38 17.29 -7.81
C GLU A 228 9.98 16.44 -8.94
N SER A 229 9.72 15.13 -8.93
CA SER A 229 10.27 14.18 -9.90
C SER A 229 9.51 12.85 -9.92
N ASP A 230 9.72 12.08 -11.00
CA ASP A 230 9.32 10.68 -11.04
C ASP A 230 10.17 9.88 -10.03
N ALA A 231 9.50 9.17 -9.12
CA ALA A 231 10.15 8.36 -8.10
C ALA A 231 11.10 7.31 -8.66
N THR A 232 10.85 6.79 -9.86
CA THR A 232 11.70 5.79 -10.52
C THR A 232 13.10 6.33 -10.86
N ILE A 233 13.26 7.65 -10.94
CA ILE A 233 14.55 8.32 -11.19
C ILE A 233 15.27 8.60 -9.87
N VAL A 234 14.59 9.30 -8.94
CA VAL A 234 15.25 9.86 -7.76
C VAL A 234 15.31 8.92 -6.56
N ALA A 235 14.32 8.04 -6.37
CA ALA A 235 14.31 7.15 -5.20
C ALA A 235 15.51 6.19 -5.19
N PRO A 236 15.90 5.55 -6.31
CA PRO A 236 17.10 4.70 -6.34
C PRO A 236 18.39 5.46 -5.98
N LEU A 237 18.52 6.72 -6.42
CA LEU A 237 19.69 7.56 -6.11
C LEU A 237 19.78 7.90 -4.62
N ILE A 238 18.64 8.22 -4.01
CA ILE A 238 18.54 8.49 -2.57
C ILE A 238 18.90 7.25 -1.78
N PHE A 239 18.30 6.10 -2.13
CA PHE A 239 18.55 4.84 -1.45
C PHE A 239 20.01 4.42 -1.56
N ALA A 240 20.63 4.52 -2.74
CA ALA A 240 22.04 4.19 -2.93
C ALA A 240 23.00 5.07 -2.11
N LYS A 241 22.57 6.27 -1.69
CA LYS A 241 23.38 7.19 -0.90
C LYS A 241 23.21 7.00 0.61
N ILE A 242 22.06 6.50 1.06
CA ILE A 242 21.63 6.51 2.47
C ILE A 242 21.53 5.10 3.07
N LEU A 243 21.22 4.07 2.28
CA LEU A 243 21.04 2.68 2.72
C LEU A 243 22.26 1.82 2.35
#